data_AF-A0A7Z0BW76-F1
#
_entry.id   AF-A0A7Z0BW76-F1
#
_cell.length_a   1.000
_cell.length_b   1.000
_cell.length_c   1.000
_cell.angle_alpha   90.00
_cell.angle_beta   90.00
_cell.angle_gamma   90.00
#
_symmetry.space_group_name_H-M   'P 1'
#
loop_
_entity.id
_entity.type
_entity.pdbx_description
1 polymer ?
#
loop_
_entity_poly.entity_id
_entity_poly.type
_entity_poly.pdbx_seq_one_letter_code
_entity_poly.pdbx_strand_id
1 'polypeptide(L)' 'MDLNLEYAAHQRALMGADAAANDDDRLAKLAKASRIAGRISDFQHGLGAAAACAWSNAHLMAPSGSMKGLDKAI' A
#
# COMPACT_ATOMS: atom_id res chain seq x y z
N MET A 1 -10.13 0.79 3.76
CA MET A 1 -10.11 0.02 2.50
C MET A 1 -9.66 -1.40 2.84
N ASP A 2 -10.20 -2.42 2.18
CA ASP A 2 -9.66 -3.79 2.27
C ASP A 2 -8.57 -3.96 1.21
N LEU A 3 -7.32 -4.05 1.65
CA LEU A 3 -6.16 -4.07 0.76
C LEU A 3 -6.06 -5.39 -0.01
N ASN A 4 -6.41 -6.52 0.62
CA ASN A 4 -6.36 -7.83 -0.01
C ASN A 4 -7.40 -7.96 -1.10
N LEU A 5 -8.61 -7.45 -0.85
CA LEU A 5 -9.68 -7.41 -1.84
C LEU A 5 -9.27 -6.57 -3.07
N GLU A 6 -8.66 -5.40 -2.84
CA GLU A 6 -8.20 -4.53 -3.94
C GLU A 6 -7.05 -5.16 -4.73
N TYR A 7 -6.08 -5.80 -4.07
CA TYR A 7 -5.02 -6.54 -4.78
C TYR A 7 -5.58 -7.71 -5.59
N ALA A 8 -6.52 -8.48 -5.04
CA ALA A 8 -7.18 -9.56 -5.77
C ALA A 8 -7.95 -9.02 -7.00
N ALA A 9 -8.65 -7.89 -6.85
CA ALA A 9 -9.34 -7.22 -7.96
C ALA A 9 -8.36 -6.70 -9.02
N HIS A 10 -7.21 -6.16 -8.61
CA HIS A 10 -6.14 -5.70 -9.50
C HIS A 10 -5.56 -6.88 -10.31
N GLN A 11 -5.17 -7.96 -9.64
CA GLN A 11 -4.65 -9.17 -10.28
C GLN A 11 -5.67 -9.76 -11.26
N ARG A 12 -6.95 -9.81 -10.86
CA ARG A 12 -8.03 -10.27 -11.75
C ARG A 12 -8.19 -9.38 -12.98
N ALA A 13 -8.00 -8.07 -12.85
CA ALA A 13 -8.05 -7.15 -13.99
C ALA A 13 -6.87 -7.38 -14.94
N LEU A 14 -5.65 -7.61 -14.43
CA LEU A 14 -4.48 -7.93 -15.24
C LEU A 14 -4.61 -9.27 -15.96
N MET A 15 -4.99 -10.34 -15.26
CA MET A 15 -5.26 -11.64 -15.88
C MET A 15 -6.37 -11.55 -16.94
N GLY A 16 -7.39 -10.73 -16.67
CA GLY A 16 -8.47 -10.49 -17.62
C GLY A 16 -8.07 -9.63 -18.83
N ALA A 17 -6.99 -8.86 -18.74
CA ALA A 17 -6.42 -8.12 -19.88
C ALA A 17 -5.56 -9.03 -20.75
N ASP A 18 -4.79 -9.93 -20.13
CA ASP A 18 -3.97 -10.94 -20.82
C ASP A 18 -4.84 -11.90 -21.64
N ALA A 19 -5.99 -12.30 -21.09
CA ALA A 19 -6.96 -13.18 -21.77
C ALA A 19 -7.97 -12.44 -22.68
N ALA A 20 -7.78 -11.15 -22.97
CA ALA A 20 -8.74 -10.37 -23.75
C ALA A 20 -8.76 -10.77 -25.23
N ALA A 21 -9.96 -10.87 -25.82
CA ALA A 21 -10.14 -11.29 -27.21
C ALA A 21 -9.85 -10.17 -28.24
N ASN A 22 -9.82 -8.91 -27.81
CA ASN A 22 -9.56 -7.75 -28.65
C ASN A 22 -8.88 -6.62 -27.85
N ASP A 23 -8.38 -5.62 -28.57
CA ASP A 23 -7.62 -4.52 -28.01
C ASP A 23 -8.45 -3.59 -27.13
N ASP A 24 -9.70 -3.31 -27.49
CA ASP A 24 -10.57 -2.43 -26.71
C ASP A 24 -10.89 -3.04 -25.34
N ASP A 25 -11.21 -4.33 -25.31
CA ASP A 25 -11.41 -5.09 -24.07
C ASP A 25 -10.13 -5.12 -23.23
N ARG A 26 -8.97 -5.35 -23.86
CA ARG A 26 -7.67 -5.33 -23.18
C ARG A 26 -7.43 -3.96 -22.54
N LEU A 27 -7.63 -2.87 -23.28
CA LEU A 27 -7.45 -1.50 -22.80
C LEU A 27 -8.40 -1.19 -21.64
N ALA A 28 -9.67 -1.60 -21.73
CA ALA A 28 -10.64 -1.40 -20.65
C ALA A 28 -10.21 -2.14 -19.35
N LYS A 29 -9.68 -3.36 -19.47
CA LYS A 29 -9.17 -4.13 -18.32
C LYS A 29 -7.90 -3.51 -17.73
N LEU A 30 -6.99 -3.02 -18.56
CA LEU A 30 -5.79 -2.31 -18.11
C LEU A 30 -6.14 -0.98 -17.43
N ALA A 31 -7.10 -0.22 -17.97
CA ALA A 31 -7.59 1.01 -17.33
C ALA A 31 -8.18 0.71 -15.95
N LYS A 32 -8.95 -0.39 -15.82
CA LYS A 32 -9.45 -0.86 -14.53
C LYS A 32 -8.30 -1.22 -13.57
N ALA A 33 -7.29 -1.97 -14.04
CA ALA A 33 -6.13 -2.34 -13.23
C ALA A 33 -5.37 -1.10 -12.74
N SER A 34 -5.11 -0.13 -13.63
CA SER A 34 -4.45 1.14 -13.30
C SER A 34 -5.21 1.94 -12.27
N ARG A 35 -6.55 2.02 -12.38
CA ARG A 35 -7.39 2.71 -11.39
C ARG A 35 -7.28 2.08 -10.00
N ILE A 36 -7.25 0.75 -9.92
CA ILE A 36 -7.09 0.04 -8.65
C ILE A 36 -5.70 0.30 -8.06
N ALA A 37 -4.66 0.23 -8.89
CA ALA A 37 -3.29 0.52 -8.46
C ALA A 37 -3.15 1.95 -7.88
N GLY A 38 -3.79 2.94 -8.50
CA GLY A 38 -3.85 4.31 -7.97
C GLY A 38 -4.48 4.38 -6.59
N ARG A 39 -5.65 3.74 -6.39
CA ARG A 39 -6.33 3.71 -5.08
C ARG A 39 -5.48 3.04 -4.00
N ILE A 40 -4.77 1.97 -4.35
CA ILE A 40 -3.83 1.28 -3.44
C ILE A 40 -2.69 2.22 -3.05
N SER A 41 -2.07 2.89 -4.04
CA SER A 41 -0.98 3.82 -3.81
C SER A 41 -1.39 4.98 -2.91
N ASP A 42 -2.53 5.64 -3.18
CA ASP A 42 -3.05 6.74 -2.37
C ASP A 42 -3.28 6.32 -0.92
N PHE A 43 -3.89 5.14 -0.73
CA PHE A 43 -4.16 4.62 0.61
C PHE A 43 -2.85 4.31 1.37
N GLN A 44 -1.89 3.65 0.73
CA GLN A 44 -0.61 3.32 1.34
C GLN A 44 0.23 4.58 1.62
N HIS A 45 0.21 5.59 0.75
CA HIS A 45 0.83 6.89 1.01
C HIS A 45 0.22 7.56 2.24
N GLY A 46 -1.11 7.57 2.36
CA GLY A 46 -1.80 8.13 3.53
C GLY A 46 -1.43 7.40 4.83
N LEU A 47 -1.39 6.06 4.80
CA LEU A 47 -0.95 5.26 5.93
C LEU A 47 0.52 5.52 6.30
N GLY A 48 1.41 5.59 5.30
CA GLY A 48 2.83 5.86 5.50
C GLY A 48 3.09 7.24 6.10
N ALA A 49 2.37 8.27 5.61
CA ALA A 49 2.44 9.62 6.16
C ALA A 49 1.98 9.65 7.63
N ALA A 50 0.85 8.99 7.94
CA ALA A 50 0.35 8.90 9.31
C ALA A 50 1.34 8.16 10.24
N ALA A 51 1.90 7.04 9.78
CA ALA A 51 2.89 6.27 10.52
C ALA A 51 4.18 7.08 10.78
N ALA A 52 4.67 7.81 9.78
CA ALA A 52 5.84 8.69 9.93
C ALA A 52 5.59 9.81 10.95
N CYS A 53 4.42 10.45 10.92
CA CYS A 53 4.04 11.44 11.92
C CYS A 53 3.97 10.83 13.33
N ALA A 54 3.37 9.65 13.49
CA ALA A 54 3.29 8.96 14.77
C ALA A 54 4.69 8.58 15.29
N TRP A 55 5.57 8.08 14.42
CA TRP A 55 6.94 7.76 14.77
C TRP A 55 7.72 9.01 15.21
N SER A 56 7.64 10.10 14.44
CA SER A 56 8.29 11.36 14.79
C SER A 56 7.81 11.89 16.15
N ASN A 57 6.49 11.92 16.37
CA ASN A 57 5.92 12.35 17.65
C ASN A 57 6.36 11.45 18.81
N ALA A 58 6.41 10.13 18.62
CA ALA A 58 6.87 9.21 19.66
C ALA A 58 8.32 9.50 20.10
N HIS A 59 9.18 9.93 19.17
CA HIS A 59 10.59 10.27 19.47
C HIS A 59 10.74 11.68 20.06
N LEU A 60 9.90 12.63 19.67
CA LEU A 60 9.89 13.99 20.21
C LEU A 60 9.25 14.06 21.60
N MET A 61 8.29 13.19 21.90
CA MET A 61 7.58 13.12 23.17
C MET A 61 8.20 12.11 24.15
N ALA A 62 9.18 11.31 23.71
CA ALA A 62 9.98 10.49 24.61
C ALA A 62 10.79 11.43 25.52
N PRO A 63 10.62 11.39 26.86
CA PRO A 63 11.49 12.14 27.74
C PRO A 63 12.93 11.67 27.51
N SER A 64 13.88 12.60 27.54
CA SER A 64 15.31 12.38 27.27
C SER A 64 16.03 11.49 28.31
N GLY A 65 15.31 10.60 28.99
CA GLY A 65 15.80 9.74 30.05
C GLY A 65 15.40 8.29 29.83
N SER A 66 16.42 7.45 29.64
CA SER A 66 16.42 6.00 29.86
C SER A 66 16.05 5.10 28.67
N MET A 67 16.83 5.19 27.60
CA MET A 67 17.11 4.03 26.74
C MET A 67 18.26 3.23 27.37
N LYS A 68 17.98 2.52 28.48
CA LYS A 68 18.85 1.47 29.01
C LYS A 68 18.14 0.14 28.83
N GLY A 69 18.67 -0.69 27.94
CA GLY A 69 18.34 -2.11 27.87
C GLY A 69 17.65 -2.54 26.58
N LEU A 70 18.37 -2.49 25.46
CA LEU A 70 18.14 -3.45 24.37
C LEU A 70 19.47 -3.99 23.83
N ASP A 71 20.35 -4.41 24.74
CA ASP A 71 21.53 -5.21 24.43
C ASP A 71 21.31 -6.62 24.99
N LYS A 72 20.67 -7.49 24.20
CA LYS A 72 20.88 -8.95 24.13
C LYS A 72 19.72 -9.63 23.41
N ALA A 73 19.90 -9.86 22.13
CA ALA A 73 19.43 -11.05 21.43
C ALA A 73 19.98 -11.06 19.99
N ILE A 74 21.30 -11.23 19.85
CA ILE A 74 21.94 -11.93 18.73
C ILE A 74 23.07 -12.76 19.32
#